data_AF-A0A2G0CJF7-F1
#
_entry.id   AF-A0A2G0CJF7-F1
#
_cell.length_a   1.000
_cell.length_b   1.000
_cell.length_c   1.000
_cell.angle_alpha   90.00
_cell.angle_beta   90.00
_cell.angle_gamma   90.00
#
_symmetry.space_group_name_H-M   'P 1'
#
loop_
_entity.id
_entity.type
_entity.pdbx_description
1 polymer ?
#
loop_
_entity_poly.entity_id
_entity_poly.type
_entity_poly.pdbx_seq_one_letter_code
_entity_poly.pdbx_strand_id
1 'polypeptide(L)'
;MLRTLPLLLLALGFLTGCGPRLRPYTQSLQEEQQWQEEDLRRIQFYLSEDVVLQRELRSGNSRIRNGSVQVINGREVEQVVFRRNTPGVFTFSPKEQRIAISFEEDDGNFLLFGPNPKNGGRYSLLASNWDRNSGTVTYAGREWRVSSADAFASLLIPLKRIREEDTRGRVVRGRRL
;
A
#
# COMPACT_ATOMS: atom_id res chain seq x y z
N MET A 1 33.52 17.80 -51.68
CA MET A 1 32.11 17.36 -51.66
C MET A 1 32.14 15.84 -51.46
N LEU A 2 31.49 15.16 -50.53
CA LEU A 2 30.38 15.48 -49.65
C LEU A 2 30.39 14.40 -48.53
N ARG A 3 30.57 14.86 -47.29
CA ARG A 3 29.82 14.47 -46.08
C ARG A 3 29.88 13.03 -45.55
N THR A 4 30.65 12.91 -44.46
CA THR A 4 30.21 12.38 -43.15
C THR A 4 29.31 11.16 -43.14
N LEU A 5 29.90 9.98 -42.96
CA LEU A 5 29.23 8.83 -42.39
C LEU A 5 30.20 8.18 -41.38
N PRO A 6 30.10 8.56 -40.10
CA PRO A 6 29.78 7.53 -39.13
C PRO A 6 29.01 8.10 -37.94
N LEU A 7 27.69 7.93 -37.90
CA LEU A 7 26.93 8.22 -36.68
C LEU A 7 25.68 7.34 -36.58
N LEU A 8 25.85 6.03 -36.72
CA LEU A 8 24.76 5.05 -36.50
C LEU A 8 25.08 4.09 -35.34
N LEU A 9 25.83 4.53 -34.32
CA LEU A 9 26.29 3.61 -33.27
C LEU A 9 26.20 4.10 -31.83
N LEU A 10 25.47 5.19 -31.52
CA LEU A 10 25.40 5.66 -30.14
C LEU A 10 24.07 6.28 -29.73
N ALA A 11 22.95 5.56 -29.93
CA ALA A 11 21.67 5.99 -29.37
C ALA A 11 20.77 4.84 -28.86
N LEU A 12 21.34 3.68 -28.54
CA LEU A 12 20.69 2.78 -27.55
C LEU A 12 21.08 3.27 -26.15
N GLY A 13 20.58 4.46 -25.81
CA GLY A 13 20.58 4.93 -24.43
C GLY A 13 19.68 3.99 -23.64
N PHE A 14 20.32 3.10 -22.88
CA PHE A 14 19.69 2.25 -21.89
C PHE A 14 18.73 3.09 -21.03
N LEU A 15 17.43 2.94 -21.26
CA LEU A 15 16.40 3.33 -20.30
C LEU A 15 16.49 2.37 -19.11
N THR A 16 17.56 2.48 -18.31
CA THR A 16 17.56 1.88 -16.97
C THR A 16 16.60 2.70 -16.12
N GLY A 17 15.34 2.28 -16.10
CA GLY A 17 14.35 2.79 -15.14
C GLY A 17 14.81 2.45 -13.72
N CYS A 18 15.60 3.34 -13.11
CA CYS A 18 15.98 3.27 -11.70
C CYS A 18 14.83 3.81 -10.83
N GLY A 19 13.67 3.15 -10.88
CA GLY A 19 12.64 3.34 -9.86
C GLY A 19 13.13 2.82 -8.50
N PRO A 20 12.65 3.39 -7.37
CA PRO A 20 13.01 2.86 -6.06
C PRO A 20 12.55 1.41 -5.95
N ARG A 21 13.46 0.51 -5.58
CA ARG A 21 13.12 -0.89 -5.33
C ARG A 21 12.23 -0.98 -4.09
N LEU A 22 11.00 -1.44 -4.28
CA LEU A 22 10.07 -1.71 -3.20
C LEU A 22 10.52 -2.95 -2.42
N ARG A 23 10.45 -2.89 -1.10
CA ARG A 23 10.81 -3.99 -0.20
C ARG A 23 9.68 -4.21 0.80
N PRO A 24 9.43 -5.46 1.22
CA PRO A 24 8.43 -5.73 2.24
C PRO A 24 8.69 -4.92 3.51
N TYR A 25 7.65 -4.29 4.02
CA TYR A 25 7.66 -3.70 5.34
C TYR A 25 7.39 -4.80 6.38
N THR A 26 8.36 -5.05 7.23
CA THR A 26 8.35 -6.15 8.21
C THR A 26 8.47 -5.62 9.62
N GLN A 27 8.04 -6.42 10.59
CA GLN A 27 8.25 -6.15 12.01
C GLN A 27 9.73 -5.92 12.34
N SER A 28 10.62 -6.77 11.83
CA SER A 28 12.06 -6.62 12.04
C SER A 28 12.58 -5.28 11.54
N LEU A 29 12.11 -4.82 10.37
CA LEU A 29 12.52 -3.55 9.80
C LEU A 29 12.00 -2.37 10.63
N GLN A 30 10.75 -2.46 11.11
CA GLN A 30 10.18 -1.47 12.02
C GLN A 30 10.98 -1.36 13.32
N GLU A 31 11.37 -2.50 13.90
CA GLU A 31 12.16 -2.58 15.14
C GLU A 31 13.60 -2.09 14.95
N GLU A 32 14.24 -2.47 13.84
CA GLU A 32 15.60 -2.04 13.47
C GLU A 32 15.71 -0.52 13.26
N GLN A 33 14.68 0.10 12.65
CA GLN A 33 14.68 1.52 12.35
C GLN A 33 14.06 2.38 13.47
N GLN A 34 13.38 1.74 14.43
CA GLN A 34 12.70 2.40 15.56
C GLN A 34 11.74 3.53 15.13
N TRP A 35 11.09 3.40 13.96
CA TRP A 35 10.23 4.44 13.43
C TRP A 35 9.03 4.74 14.34
N GLN A 36 8.84 6.01 14.63
CA GLN A 36 7.67 6.53 15.33
C GLN A 36 6.56 6.86 14.33
N GLU A 37 5.36 7.18 14.80
CA GLU A 37 4.25 7.53 13.91
C GLU A 37 4.58 8.69 12.97
N GLU A 38 5.34 9.68 13.46
CA GLU A 38 5.78 10.83 12.67
C GLU A 38 6.71 10.44 11.52
N ASP A 39 7.47 9.34 11.68
CA ASP A 39 8.32 8.80 10.62
C ASP A 39 7.47 8.02 9.62
N LEU A 40 6.52 7.19 10.11
CA LEU A 40 5.60 6.43 9.25
C LEU A 40 4.74 7.34 8.36
N ARG A 41 4.38 8.54 8.83
CA ARG A 41 3.67 9.57 8.04
C ARG A 41 4.46 10.05 6.83
N ARG A 42 5.80 9.96 6.84
CA ARG A 42 6.67 10.35 5.72
C ARG A 42 6.88 9.21 4.71
N ILE A 43 6.49 7.99 5.05
CA ILE A 43 6.68 6.81 4.22
C ILE A 43 5.47 6.60 3.30
N GLN A 44 5.73 6.50 2.00
CA GLN A 44 4.75 5.98 1.05
C GLN A 44 4.76 4.44 1.09
N PHE A 45 3.62 3.85 1.43
CA PHE A 45 3.38 2.42 1.39
C PHE A 45 2.77 1.98 0.05
N TYR A 46 2.92 0.71 -0.28
CA TYR A 46 2.39 0.09 -1.49
C TYR A 46 1.90 -1.33 -1.22
N LEU A 47 0.86 -1.79 -1.92
CA LEU A 47 0.42 -3.18 -1.82
C LEU A 47 1.30 -4.15 -2.63
N SER A 48 1.58 -5.33 -2.06
CA SER A 48 2.31 -6.41 -2.76
C SER A 48 1.53 -7.08 -3.87
N GLU A 49 0.20 -7.07 -3.79
CA GLU A 49 -0.74 -7.75 -4.68
C GLU A 49 -2.09 -7.01 -4.71
N ASP A 50 -3.01 -7.47 -5.56
CA ASP A 50 -4.37 -6.93 -5.62
C ASP A 50 -5.14 -7.34 -4.35
N VAL A 51 -5.99 -6.45 -3.84
CA VAL A 51 -6.94 -6.72 -2.74
C VAL A 51 -8.34 -6.39 -3.24
N VAL A 52 -9.26 -7.35 -3.17
CA VAL A 52 -10.65 -7.17 -3.58
C VAL A 52 -11.56 -7.29 -2.38
N LEU A 53 -12.20 -6.18 -2.02
CA LEU A 53 -13.24 -6.15 -1.01
C LEU A 53 -14.59 -6.39 -1.66
N GLN A 54 -15.39 -7.26 -1.08
CA GLN A 54 -16.70 -7.62 -1.61
C GLN A 54 -17.78 -7.53 -0.53
N ARG A 55 -18.94 -6.99 -0.90
CA ARG A 55 -20.11 -6.94 -0.04
C ARG A 55 -21.37 -7.21 -0.84
N GLU A 56 -22.16 -8.19 -0.41
CA GLU A 56 -23.45 -8.47 -1.03
C GLU A 56 -24.45 -7.38 -0.66
N LEU A 57 -25.15 -6.86 -1.68
CA LEU A 57 -26.21 -5.89 -1.50
C LEU A 57 -27.52 -6.63 -1.27
N ARG A 58 -28.22 -6.32 -0.16
CA ARG A 58 -29.57 -6.85 0.06
C ARG A 58 -30.57 -5.93 -0.63
N SER A 59 -31.50 -6.51 -1.40
CA SER A 59 -32.58 -5.77 -2.06
C SER A 59 -33.30 -4.85 -1.08
N GLY A 60 -33.36 -3.56 -1.41
CA GLY A 60 -34.25 -2.60 -0.77
C GLY A 60 -33.59 -1.37 -0.14
N ASN A 61 -32.33 -1.42 0.31
CA ASN A 61 -31.71 -0.29 1.05
C ASN A 61 -30.18 -0.13 0.89
N SER A 62 -29.53 -0.94 0.06
CA SER A 62 -28.07 -0.87 -0.10
C SER A 62 -27.65 0.26 -1.03
N ARG A 63 -27.25 1.41 -0.46
CA ARG A 63 -26.61 2.49 -1.24
C ARG A 63 -25.17 2.11 -1.60
N ILE A 64 -24.88 2.09 -2.90
CA ILE A 64 -23.53 1.97 -3.46
C ILE A 64 -22.78 3.27 -3.11
N ARG A 65 -21.57 3.17 -2.56
CA ARG A 65 -20.81 4.39 -2.18
C ARG A 65 -19.32 4.33 -2.48
N ASN A 66 -18.70 3.16 -2.38
CA ASN A 66 -17.23 3.07 -2.41
C ASN A 66 -16.72 2.21 -3.57
N GLY A 67 -17.62 1.53 -4.29
CA GLY A 67 -17.24 0.53 -5.27
C GLY A 67 -18.16 0.47 -6.48
N SER A 68 -17.81 -0.45 -7.38
CA SER A 68 -18.66 -0.81 -8.51
C SER A 68 -19.56 -1.99 -8.15
N VAL A 69 -20.75 -2.07 -8.76
CA VAL A 69 -21.64 -3.22 -8.58
C VAL A 69 -21.45 -4.23 -9.69
N GLN A 70 -21.32 -5.49 -9.31
CA GLN A 70 -21.18 -6.65 -10.19
C GLN A 70 -22.26 -7.68 -9.84
N VAL A 71 -22.79 -8.37 -10.84
CA VAL A 71 -23.68 -9.52 -10.62
C VAL A 71 -22.84 -10.79 -10.58
N ILE A 72 -22.74 -11.43 -9.41
CA ILE A 72 -21.95 -12.65 -9.19
C ILE A 72 -22.89 -13.73 -8.67
N ASN A 73 -23.02 -14.84 -9.42
CA ASN A 73 -23.91 -15.96 -9.06
C ASN A 73 -25.36 -15.53 -8.77
N GLY A 74 -25.89 -14.58 -9.56
CA GLY A 74 -27.24 -14.04 -9.41
C GLY A 74 -27.44 -13.08 -8.24
N ARG A 75 -26.37 -12.66 -7.56
CA ARG A 75 -26.39 -11.70 -6.45
C ARG A 75 -25.70 -10.41 -6.85
N GLU A 76 -26.26 -9.28 -6.43
CA GLU A 76 -25.60 -7.98 -6.56
C GLU A 76 -24.50 -7.84 -5.51
N VAL A 77 -23.27 -7.63 -5.96
CA VAL A 77 -22.08 -7.51 -5.12
C VAL A 77 -21.40 -6.19 -5.41
N GLU A 78 -21.27 -5.35 -4.38
CA GLU A 78 -20.40 -4.17 -4.44
C GLU A 78 -18.94 -4.61 -4.24
N GLN A 79 -18.05 -4.09 -5.08
CA GLN A 79 -16.62 -4.39 -5.05
C GLN A 79 -15.76 -3.12 -4.98
N VAL A 80 -14.76 -3.14 -4.11
CA VAL A 80 -13.65 -2.17 -4.09
C VAL A 80 -12.37 -2.94 -4.43
N VAL A 81 -11.64 -2.46 -5.43
CA VAL A 81 -10.45 -3.13 -5.96
C VAL A 81 -9.24 -2.24 -5.73
N PHE A 82 -8.32 -2.68 -4.89
CA PHE A 82 -7.00 -2.08 -4.73
C PHE A 82 -6.03 -2.89 -5.57
N ARG A 83 -5.37 -2.26 -6.53
CA ARG A 83 -4.39 -2.95 -7.37
C ARG A 83 -3.06 -3.10 -6.64
N ARG A 84 -2.27 -4.07 -7.05
CA ARG A 84 -0.85 -4.15 -6.67
C ARG A 84 -0.17 -2.81 -6.93
N ASN A 85 0.71 -2.42 -6.01
CA ASN A 85 1.41 -1.14 -6.00
C ASN A 85 0.47 0.09 -5.87
N THR A 86 -0.78 -0.07 -5.41
CA THR A 86 -1.59 1.09 -5.04
C THR A 86 -0.88 1.84 -3.90
N PRO A 87 -0.59 3.14 -4.06
CA PRO A 87 0.09 3.93 -3.04
C PRO A 87 -0.87 4.19 -1.86
N GLY A 88 -0.38 4.01 -0.64
CA GLY A 88 -1.10 4.34 0.58
C GLY A 88 -0.25 5.08 1.60
N VAL A 89 -0.91 5.85 2.45
CA VAL A 89 -0.30 6.67 3.50
C VAL A 89 -0.75 6.22 4.88
N PHE A 90 0.15 6.35 5.85
CA PHE A 90 -0.16 6.07 7.25
C PHE A 90 -1.13 7.11 7.81
N THR A 91 -2.16 6.65 8.52
CA THR A 91 -3.15 7.51 9.18
C THR A 91 -2.99 7.51 10.70
N PHE A 92 -3.07 6.34 11.35
CA PHE A 92 -2.91 6.15 12.80
C PHE A 92 -2.60 4.69 13.17
N SER A 93 -2.21 4.45 14.43
CA SER A 93 -2.05 3.10 15.00
C SER A 93 -3.16 2.80 16.03
N PRO A 94 -4.12 1.90 15.77
CA PRO A 94 -5.18 1.59 16.74
C PRO A 94 -4.68 0.82 17.98
N LYS A 95 -3.60 0.05 17.83
CA LYS A 95 -2.93 -0.75 18.86
C LYS A 95 -1.45 -0.90 18.48
N GLU A 96 -0.61 -1.32 19.42
CA GLU A 96 0.79 -1.66 19.13
C GLU A 96 0.90 -2.59 17.91
N GLN A 97 1.85 -2.27 17.02
CA GLN A 97 2.19 -3.02 15.81
C GLN A 97 1.08 -3.12 14.75
N ARG A 98 -0.05 -2.43 14.92
CA ARG A 98 -1.09 -2.32 13.89
C ARG A 98 -1.11 -0.92 13.34
N ILE A 99 -1.17 -0.80 12.03
CA ILE A 99 -1.21 0.50 11.35
C ILE A 99 -2.40 0.57 10.42
N ALA A 100 -3.02 1.74 10.36
CA ALA A 100 -4.07 2.07 9.42
C ALA A 100 -3.46 2.78 8.21
N ILE A 101 -3.67 2.22 7.03
CA ILE A 101 -3.22 2.79 5.76
C ILE A 101 -4.43 3.22 4.94
N SER A 102 -4.47 4.49 4.55
CA SER A 102 -5.42 4.98 3.55
C SER A 102 -4.81 4.88 2.15
N PHE A 103 -5.61 4.44 1.19
CA PHE A 103 -5.23 4.34 -0.23
C PHE A 103 -6.04 5.31 -1.11
N GLU A 104 -6.84 6.18 -0.49
CA GLU A 104 -7.68 7.17 -1.15
C GLU A 104 -7.41 8.56 -0.54
N GLU A 105 -7.98 9.62 -1.14
CA GLU A 105 -7.84 10.99 -0.64
C GLU A 105 -8.49 11.21 0.73
N ASP A 106 -9.49 10.40 1.09
CA ASP A 106 -10.16 10.44 2.39
C ASP A 106 -9.45 9.54 3.39
N ASP A 107 -8.79 10.14 4.38
CA ASP A 107 -8.11 9.42 5.47
C ASP A 107 -9.06 8.56 6.33
N GLY A 108 -10.37 8.79 6.26
CA GLY A 108 -11.39 7.95 6.89
C GLY A 108 -11.56 6.57 6.24
N ASN A 109 -11.07 6.39 5.00
CA ASN A 109 -11.13 5.15 4.25
C ASN A 109 -9.80 4.39 4.33
N PHE A 110 -9.59 3.65 5.42
CA PHE A 110 -8.35 2.92 5.67
C PHE A 110 -8.56 1.41 5.78
N LEU A 111 -7.48 0.66 5.55
CA LEU A 111 -7.34 -0.75 5.88
C LEU A 111 -6.29 -0.93 6.98
N LEU A 112 -6.48 -1.95 7.82
CA LEU A 112 -5.57 -2.26 8.91
C LEU A 112 -4.54 -3.31 8.50
N PHE A 113 -3.28 -3.08 8.83
CA PHE A 113 -2.18 -3.99 8.59
C PHE A 113 -1.43 -4.27 9.89
N GLY A 114 -0.87 -5.47 10.01
CA GLY A 114 -0.07 -5.85 11.18
C GLY A 114 0.85 -7.04 10.87
N PRO A 115 1.83 -7.32 11.75
CA PRO A 115 2.83 -8.34 11.51
C PRO A 115 2.17 -9.71 11.41
N ASN A 116 2.47 -10.43 10.33
CA ASN A 116 2.01 -11.79 10.10
C ASN A 116 3.18 -12.77 10.26
N PRO A 117 3.27 -13.54 11.37
CA PRO A 117 4.34 -14.51 11.59
C PRO A 117 4.42 -15.59 10.50
N LYS A 118 3.27 -15.93 9.88
CA LYS A 118 3.21 -16.91 8.78
C LYS A 118 3.73 -16.36 7.45
N ASN A 119 3.96 -15.05 7.37
CA ASN A 119 4.48 -14.35 6.20
C ASN A 119 5.78 -13.60 6.53
N GLY A 120 6.63 -14.20 7.38
CA GLY A 120 7.94 -13.64 7.74
C GLY A 120 7.88 -12.29 8.46
N GLY A 121 6.82 -12.05 9.24
CA GLY A 121 6.63 -10.80 9.98
C GLY A 121 6.28 -9.60 9.09
N ARG A 122 5.89 -9.82 7.82
CA ARG A 122 5.39 -8.76 6.95
C ARG A 122 4.12 -8.16 7.52
N TYR A 123 3.94 -6.86 7.33
CA TYR A 123 2.69 -6.18 7.64
C TYR A 123 1.64 -6.55 6.60
N SER A 124 0.83 -7.56 6.90
CA SER A 124 -0.23 -8.08 6.04
C SER A 124 -1.61 -7.55 6.47
N LEU A 125 -2.57 -7.59 5.54
CA LEU A 125 -3.94 -7.16 5.78
C LEU A 125 -4.56 -7.90 6.97
N LEU A 126 -5.11 -7.14 7.92
CA LEU A 126 -5.80 -7.69 9.09
C LEU A 126 -7.28 -7.86 8.77
N ALA A 127 -7.75 -9.10 8.89
CA ALA A 127 -9.17 -9.42 8.89
C ALA A 127 -9.55 -10.20 10.15
N SER A 128 -10.81 -10.06 10.56
CA SER A 128 -11.47 -10.85 11.60
C SER A 128 -12.36 -11.94 10.99
N ASN A 129 -12.95 -12.78 11.83
CA ASN A 129 -13.97 -13.76 11.42
C ASN A 129 -13.54 -14.63 10.23
N TRP A 130 -12.31 -15.14 10.27
CA TRP A 130 -11.81 -16.05 9.24
C TRP A 130 -12.64 -17.33 9.19
N ASP A 131 -13.26 -17.58 8.04
CA ASP A 131 -13.69 -18.91 7.64
C ASP A 131 -12.60 -19.58 6.78
N ARG A 132 -12.88 -20.74 6.16
CA ARG A 132 -11.89 -21.46 5.35
C ARG A 132 -11.35 -20.64 4.16
N ASN A 133 -12.14 -19.72 3.61
CA ASN A 133 -11.88 -19.05 2.34
C ASN A 133 -11.96 -17.52 2.40
N SER A 134 -12.51 -16.94 3.47
CA SER A 134 -12.71 -15.49 3.56
C SER A 134 -12.57 -14.94 4.97
N GLY A 135 -12.26 -13.66 5.06
CA GLY A 135 -12.20 -12.89 6.29
C GLY A 135 -12.99 -11.59 6.15
N THR A 136 -13.22 -10.93 7.28
CA THR A 136 -13.95 -9.67 7.35
C THR A 136 -13.00 -8.52 7.68
N VAL A 137 -13.06 -7.45 6.88
CA VAL A 137 -12.34 -6.20 7.13
C VAL A 137 -13.33 -5.06 7.29
N THR A 138 -12.94 -4.03 8.06
CA THR A 138 -13.68 -2.78 8.12
C THR A 138 -13.02 -1.77 7.18
N TYR A 139 -13.81 -1.20 6.28
CA TYR A 139 -13.37 -0.17 5.34
C TYR A 139 -14.52 0.81 5.07
N ALA A 140 -14.22 2.13 5.09
CA ALA A 140 -15.21 3.19 4.95
C ALA A 140 -16.42 3.04 5.91
N GLY A 141 -16.14 2.66 7.16
CA GLY A 141 -17.13 2.45 8.21
C GLY A 141 -18.05 1.24 8.02
N ARG A 142 -17.75 0.33 7.10
CA ARG A 142 -18.55 -0.87 6.78
C ARG A 142 -17.73 -2.14 6.79
N GLU A 143 -18.39 -3.27 7.03
CA GLU A 143 -17.79 -4.59 6.92
C GLU A 143 -17.79 -5.07 5.47
N TRP A 144 -16.65 -5.63 5.06
CA TRP A 144 -16.41 -6.20 3.75
C TRP A 144 -15.81 -7.59 3.89
N ARG A 145 -16.11 -8.47 2.93
CA ARG A 145 -15.42 -9.75 2.79
C ARG A 145 -14.20 -9.61 1.90
N VAL A 146 -13.12 -10.28 2.29
CA VAL A 146 -11.87 -10.41 1.53
C VAL A 146 -11.51 -11.88 1.43
N SER A 147 -10.94 -12.30 0.30
CA SER A 147 -10.51 -13.70 0.12
C SER A 147 -9.30 -14.00 1.02
N SER A 148 -9.11 -15.27 1.37
CA SER A 148 -7.91 -15.70 2.11
C SER A 148 -6.61 -15.55 1.30
N ALA A 149 -6.68 -15.46 -0.03
CA ALA A 149 -5.51 -15.14 -0.86
C ALA A 149 -5.11 -13.67 -0.71
N ASP A 150 -6.08 -12.77 -0.86
CA ASP A 150 -5.92 -11.31 -0.74
C ASP A 150 -5.50 -10.91 0.69
N ALA A 151 -5.79 -11.74 1.70
CA ALA A 151 -5.36 -11.58 3.08
C ALA A 151 -3.83 -11.53 3.27
N PHE A 152 -3.08 -12.17 2.36
CA PHE A 152 -1.62 -12.16 2.40
C PHE A 152 -1.02 -10.90 1.78
N ALA A 153 -1.85 -10.05 1.16
CA ALA A 153 -1.43 -8.75 0.70
C ALA A 153 -0.73 -7.99 1.83
N SER A 154 0.48 -7.56 1.52
CA SER A 154 1.40 -6.97 2.49
C SER A 154 1.90 -5.62 1.99
N LEU A 155 2.32 -4.80 2.94
CA LEU A 155 2.86 -3.49 2.63
C LEU A 155 4.31 -3.58 2.14
N LEU A 156 4.63 -2.76 1.15
CA LEU A 156 5.96 -2.52 0.62
C LEU A 156 6.34 -1.05 0.79
N ILE A 157 7.64 -0.77 0.93
CA ILE A 157 8.18 0.59 1.06
C ILE A 157 9.43 0.82 0.20
N PRO A 158 9.70 2.06 -0.26
CA PRO A 158 10.89 2.40 -1.03
C PRO A 158 12.10 2.74 -0.13
N LEU A 159 12.92 1.77 0.25
CA LEU A 159 14.06 1.98 1.17
C LEU A 159 15.10 3.03 0.70
N LYS A 160 15.35 3.13 -0.62
CA LYS A 160 16.33 4.09 -1.14
C LYS A 160 15.93 5.54 -0.86
N ARG A 161 14.62 5.86 -0.94
CA ARG A 161 14.12 7.21 -0.65
C ARG A 161 14.26 7.55 0.82
N ILE A 162 13.97 6.59 1.71
CA ILE A 162 14.09 6.79 3.16
C ILE A 162 15.52 7.17 3.55
N ARG A 163 16.52 6.44 3.05
CA ARG A 163 17.94 6.78 3.30
C ARG A 163 18.36 8.13 2.72
N GLU A 164 17.87 8.50 1.54
CA GLU A 164 18.16 9.81 0.94
C GLU A 164 17.53 10.95 1.76
N GLU A 165 16.35 10.74 2.35
CA GLU A 165 15.70 11.72 3.22
C GLU A 165 16.46 11.88 4.55
N ASP A 166 16.88 10.78 5.17
CA ASP A 166 17.69 10.81 6.40
C ASP A 166 19.08 11.45 6.20
N THR A 167 19.69 11.25 5.03
CA THR A 167 21.03 11.79 4.72
C THR A 167 21.02 13.22 4.21
N ARG A 168 19.87 13.77 3.78
CA ARG A 168 19.70 15.22 3.53
C ARG A 168 19.60 15.96 4.86
N GLY A 169 20.69 15.93 5.62
CA GLY A 169 20.84 16.68 6.85
C GLY A 169 20.51 18.16 6.64
N ARG A 170 19.99 18.80 7.69
CA ARG A 170 19.66 20.23 7.68
C ARG A 170 20.91 21.06 7.40
N VAL A 171 21.01 21.64 6.19
CA VAL A 171 22.06 22.62 5.87
C VAL A 171 21.71 23.95 6.54
N VAL A 172 22.39 24.26 7.64
CA VAL A 172 22.26 25.55 8.33
C VAL A 172 23.00 26.64 7.57
N ARG A 173 22.31 27.75 7.26
CA ARG A 173 22.89 28.86 6.48
C ARG A 173 23.73 29.85 7.32
N GLY A 174 23.86 29.61 8.62
CA GLY A 174 24.46 30.55 9.58
C GLY A 174 23.54 31.73 9.89
N ARG A 175 23.62 32.28 11.10
CA ARG A 175 22.95 33.52 11.50
C ARG A 175 23.89 34.69 11.22
N ARG A 176 23.44 35.69 10.45
CA ARG A 176 24.16 36.96 10.30
C ARG A 176 23.65 37.96 11.34
N LEU A 177 24.56 38.82 11.81
CA LEU A 177 24.26 39.92 12.74
C LEU A 177 23.35 40.94 12.07
#